data_AF-A0A414WZY7-F1
#
_entry.id   AF-A0A414WZY7-F1
#
_cell.length_a   1.000
_cell.length_b   1.000
_cell.length_c   1.000
_cell.angle_alpha   90.00
_cell.angle_beta   90.00
_cell.angle_gamma   90.00
#
_symmetry.space_group_name_H-M   'P 1'
#
loop_
_entity.id
_entity.type
_entity.pdbx_description
1 polymer ?
#
loop_
_entity_poly.entity_id
_entity_poly.type
_entity_poly.pdbx_seq_one_letter_code
_entity_poly.pdbx_strand_id
1 'polypeptide(L)'
;MQFRIYLEQARISRFKGENQEEAHFLDAAEDIAQCLNDSSVYANLWQEKAMLYLSHQPEKAKEFFQKALAYMPSGTPVSIAQSELYLSRIYLEQGQTDSAFHYINNAICPNLPDKEAAALHLQKGYIFASLLQTDSATHHILPFLPDASLKQRTEAYRRLFEMYGKKQNEKQENLYMRKYILSHDSLSAERKEMVIEKIQDMHEYKLQRERANKAEMQAAHHKLVFYRIAVTLGVVILILLLLLHRIRVHKQKLTEELKTTQWMRMEETLKRKEAEGALAHEQEKLKQQEIDRLNKSVAYYRQLNAITLPSLLRKRNSQGALHLTEEEWEIIQQNADTCFDGFTRRLKECYPQLTEEELRFCCLVKMNLPLSLLSEIYHIAKGSISRRKMRLKEKMHIENSSFDEFITAF
;
A
#
# COMPACT_ATOMS: atom_id res chain seq x y z
N MET A 1 41.02 15.85 -34.22
CA MET A 1 41.11 14.80 -33.17
C MET A 1 40.41 13.52 -33.61
N GLN A 2 39.16 13.59 -34.08
CA GLN A 2 38.37 12.42 -34.49
C GLN A 2 38.96 11.61 -35.65
N PHE A 3 39.57 12.26 -36.66
CA PHE A 3 40.30 11.55 -37.73
C PHE A 3 41.36 10.58 -37.21
N ARG A 4 42.20 11.04 -36.26
CA ARG A 4 43.27 10.21 -35.69
C ARG A 4 42.71 9.02 -34.92
N ILE A 5 41.57 9.19 -34.24
CA ILE A 5 40.89 8.10 -33.54
C ILE A 5 40.46 7.02 -34.52
N TYR A 6 39.87 7.39 -35.67
CA TYR A 6 39.48 6.41 -36.68
C TYR A 6 40.68 5.70 -37.31
N LEU A 7 41.80 6.39 -37.55
CA LEU A 7 43.02 5.71 -38.01
C LEU A 7 43.57 4.73 -36.98
N GLU A 8 43.56 5.07 -35.70
CA GLU A 8 43.99 4.14 -34.64
C GLU A 8 43.04 2.95 -34.52
N GLN A 9 41.72 3.17 -34.64
CA GLN A 9 40.74 2.09 -34.66
C GLN A 9 40.95 1.17 -35.87
N ALA A 10 41.23 1.72 -37.06
CA ALA A 10 41.58 0.94 -38.24
C ALA A 10 42.83 0.09 -38.02
N ARG A 11 43.90 0.65 -37.43
CA ARG A 11 45.13 -0.10 -37.08
C ARG A 11 44.86 -1.24 -36.10
N ILE A 12 44.02 -1.00 -35.10
CA ILE A 12 43.61 -2.02 -34.12
C ILE A 12 42.80 -3.13 -34.81
N SER A 13 41.83 -2.79 -35.67
CA SER A 13 41.06 -3.76 -36.43
C SER A 13 41.94 -4.60 -37.37
N ARG A 14 42.93 -3.96 -38.04
CA ARG A 14 43.95 -4.67 -38.83
C ARG A 14 44.73 -5.67 -37.99
N PHE A 15 45.17 -5.27 -36.80
CA PHE A 15 45.88 -6.14 -35.86
C PHE A 15 45.02 -7.32 -35.37
N LYS A 16 43.70 -7.15 -35.33
CA LYS A 16 42.75 -8.22 -35.00
C LYS A 16 42.38 -9.11 -36.20
N GLY A 17 42.68 -8.68 -37.43
CA GLY A 17 42.27 -9.37 -38.67
C GLY A 17 40.81 -9.10 -39.06
N GLU A 18 40.21 -8.04 -38.51
CA GLU A 18 38.81 -7.64 -38.74
C GLU A 18 38.73 -6.69 -39.96
N ASN A 19 39.02 -7.20 -41.16
CA ASN A 19 39.16 -6.38 -42.38
C ASN A 19 37.90 -5.54 -42.72
N GLN A 20 36.71 -5.99 -42.34
CA GLN A 20 35.47 -5.23 -42.55
C GLN A 20 35.37 -4.01 -41.62
N GLU A 21 35.76 -4.16 -40.36
CA GLU A 21 35.80 -3.04 -39.41
C GLU A 21 36.91 -2.05 -39.77
N GLU A 22 38.07 -2.56 -40.20
CA GLU A 22 39.15 -1.71 -40.70
C GLU A 22 38.67 -0.84 -41.87
N ALA A 23 38.01 -1.43 -42.87
CA ALA A 23 37.46 -0.69 -44.00
C ALA A 23 36.44 0.37 -43.55
N HIS A 24 35.52 0.00 -42.65
CA HIS A 24 34.52 0.93 -42.11
C HIS A 24 35.17 2.14 -41.42
N PHE A 25 36.20 1.94 -40.59
CA PHE A 25 36.90 3.05 -39.94
C PHE A 25 37.71 3.91 -40.93
N LEU A 26 38.27 3.31 -41.98
CA LEU A 26 38.98 4.07 -43.02
C LEU A 26 38.04 4.89 -43.90
N ASP A 27 36.82 4.41 -44.16
CA ASP A 27 35.79 5.17 -44.88
C ASP A 27 35.30 6.35 -44.01
N ALA A 28 35.04 6.12 -42.72
CA ALA A 28 34.72 7.20 -41.78
C ALA A 28 35.87 8.22 -41.64
N ALA A 29 37.12 7.78 -41.70
CA ALA A 29 38.28 8.67 -41.71
C ALA A 29 38.38 9.48 -43.02
N GLU A 30 37.96 8.91 -44.15
CA GLU A 30 37.91 9.60 -45.45
C GLU A 30 36.90 10.74 -45.46
N ASP A 31 35.69 10.53 -44.92
CA ASP A 31 34.68 11.58 -44.81
C ASP A 31 35.20 12.79 -44.01
N ILE A 32 35.97 12.53 -42.94
CA ILE A 32 36.61 13.59 -42.16
C ILE A 32 37.76 14.23 -42.93
N ALA A 33 38.56 13.44 -43.64
CA ALA A 33 39.65 13.98 -44.46
C ALA A 33 39.12 14.94 -45.55
N GLN A 34 37.98 14.60 -46.17
CA GLN A 34 37.27 15.47 -47.12
C GLN A 34 36.84 16.78 -46.49
N CYS A 35 36.28 16.73 -45.28
CA CYS A 35 35.89 17.94 -44.53
C CYS A 35 37.09 18.82 -44.15
N LEU A 36 38.23 18.20 -43.78
CA LEU A 36 39.42 18.92 -43.34
C LEU A 36 40.24 19.50 -44.49
N ASN A 37 40.20 18.86 -45.66
CA ASN A 37 40.92 19.23 -46.88
C ASN A 37 42.42 19.51 -46.67
N ASP A 38 43.05 18.74 -45.77
CA ASP A 38 44.45 18.87 -45.40
C ASP A 38 45.28 17.78 -46.09
N SER A 39 46.35 18.18 -46.79
CA SER A 39 47.23 17.28 -47.52
C SER A 39 47.92 16.24 -46.63
N SER A 40 48.27 16.59 -45.39
CA SER A 40 48.88 15.65 -44.43
C SER A 40 47.90 14.59 -43.94
N VAL A 41 46.62 14.94 -43.83
CA VAL A 41 45.53 14.03 -43.44
C VAL A 41 45.25 13.04 -44.56
N TYR A 42 45.20 13.51 -45.81
CA TYR A 42 45.09 12.64 -46.99
C TYR A 42 46.28 11.70 -47.14
N ALA A 43 47.52 12.18 -46.97
CA ALA A 43 48.71 11.34 -47.06
C ALA A 43 48.64 10.14 -46.10
N ASN A 44 48.28 10.38 -44.82
CA ASN A 44 48.12 9.33 -43.82
C ASN A 44 46.97 8.38 -44.14
N LEU A 45 45.82 8.90 -44.56
CA LEU A 45 44.66 8.08 -44.95
C LEU A 45 45.00 7.12 -46.10
N TRP A 46 45.62 7.65 -47.16
CA TRP A 46 45.97 6.85 -48.34
C TRP A 46 47.00 5.77 -48.00
N GLN A 47 47.96 6.08 -47.13
CA GLN A 47 48.91 5.09 -46.63
C GLN A 47 48.19 3.95 -45.88
N GLU A 48 47.22 4.27 -45.01
CA GLU A 48 46.46 3.24 -44.29
C GLU A 48 45.55 2.42 -45.21
N LYS A 49 44.90 3.05 -46.19
CA LYS A 49 44.16 2.33 -47.23
C LYS A 49 45.07 1.43 -48.05
N ALA A 50 46.29 1.86 -48.37
CA ALA A 50 47.26 1.02 -49.07
C ALA A 50 47.62 -0.24 -48.26
N MET A 51 47.82 -0.10 -46.95
CA MET A 51 48.12 -1.21 -46.05
C MET A 51 46.99 -2.24 -45.96
N LEU A 52 45.72 -1.81 -46.00
CA LEU A 52 44.55 -2.71 -46.04
C LEU A 52 44.59 -3.65 -47.27
N TYR A 53 44.99 -3.12 -48.43
CA TYR A 53 44.99 -3.88 -49.69
C TYR A 53 46.29 -4.66 -49.95
N LEU A 54 47.38 -4.36 -49.25
CA LEU A 54 48.72 -4.87 -49.55
C LEU A 54 48.81 -6.41 -49.65
N SER A 55 48.09 -7.15 -48.80
CA SER A 55 48.13 -8.62 -48.78
C SER A 55 47.28 -9.31 -49.84
N HIS A 56 46.26 -8.64 -50.39
CA HIS A 56 45.24 -9.26 -51.24
C HIS A 56 45.14 -8.64 -52.64
N GLN A 57 45.45 -7.35 -52.78
CA GLN A 57 45.36 -6.58 -54.02
C GLN A 57 46.56 -5.62 -54.14
N PRO A 58 47.76 -6.11 -54.47
CA PRO A 58 48.99 -5.30 -54.47
C PRO A 58 48.97 -4.15 -55.48
N GLU A 59 48.29 -4.30 -56.63
CA GLU A 59 48.11 -3.19 -57.59
C GLU A 59 47.29 -2.04 -57.00
N LYS A 60 46.23 -2.37 -56.27
CA LYS A 60 45.38 -1.37 -55.61
C LYS A 60 46.13 -0.70 -54.46
N ALA A 61 46.92 -1.46 -53.70
CA ALA A 61 47.80 -0.92 -52.67
C ALA A 61 48.83 0.06 -53.26
N LYS A 62 49.43 -0.30 -54.40
CA LYS A 62 50.36 0.55 -55.14
C LYS A 62 49.73 1.87 -55.56
N GLU A 63 48.51 1.86 -56.12
CA GLU A 63 47.78 3.10 -56.44
C GLU A 63 47.60 3.99 -55.22
N PHE A 64 47.25 3.41 -54.06
CA PHE A 64 47.08 4.17 -52.83
C PHE A 64 48.39 4.72 -52.26
N PHE A 65 49.51 3.98 -52.33
CA PHE A 65 50.81 4.52 -51.96
C PHE A 65 51.24 5.67 -52.89
N GLN A 66 50.98 5.56 -54.19
CA GLN A 66 51.23 6.66 -55.14
C GLN A 66 50.36 7.88 -54.84
N LYS A 67 49.08 7.68 -54.49
CA LYS A 67 48.20 8.75 -54.01
C LYS A 67 48.75 9.39 -52.75
N ALA A 68 49.20 8.60 -51.78
CA ALA A 68 49.81 9.11 -50.55
C ALA A 68 51.02 10.01 -50.84
N LEU A 69 51.88 9.58 -51.78
CA LEU A 69 53.06 10.35 -52.20
C LEU A 69 52.69 11.58 -53.05
N ALA A 70 51.56 11.62 -53.75
CA ALA A 70 51.13 12.85 -54.43
C ALA A 70 50.87 14.01 -53.46
N TYR A 71 50.55 13.71 -52.19
CA TYR A 71 50.42 14.70 -51.11
C TYR A 71 51.75 14.94 -50.33
N MET A 72 52.89 14.55 -50.93
CA MET A 72 54.28 14.57 -50.42
C MET A 72 54.72 15.81 -49.63
N PRO A 73 54.37 17.07 -50.00
CA PRO A 73 54.91 18.26 -49.32
C PRO A 73 54.51 18.39 -47.85
N SER A 74 53.50 17.61 -47.41
CA SER A 74 52.89 17.71 -46.07
C SER A 74 53.12 16.46 -45.21
N GLY A 75 53.80 15.45 -45.75
CA GLY A 75 54.07 14.19 -45.06
C GLY A 75 55.28 14.28 -44.12
N THR A 76 55.33 13.41 -43.12
CA THR A 76 56.56 13.24 -42.33
C THR A 76 57.61 12.48 -43.16
N PRO A 77 58.91 12.77 -43.02
CA PRO A 77 59.97 12.04 -43.71
C PRO A 77 59.86 10.51 -43.53
N VAL A 78 59.42 10.06 -42.35
CA VAL A 78 59.19 8.65 -42.04
C VAL A 78 58.03 8.07 -42.86
N SER A 79 56.87 8.74 -42.91
CA SER A 79 55.71 8.26 -43.70
C SER A 79 55.98 8.20 -45.21
N ILE A 80 56.77 9.15 -45.72
CA ILE A 80 57.20 9.19 -47.13
C ILE A 80 58.13 8.00 -47.39
N ALA A 81 59.17 7.84 -46.58
CA ALA A 81 60.12 6.73 -46.70
C ALA A 81 59.44 5.36 -46.61
N GLN A 82 58.43 5.21 -45.75
CA GLN A 82 57.64 3.98 -45.65
C GLN A 82 56.82 3.70 -46.92
N SER A 83 56.16 4.71 -47.49
CA SER A 83 55.36 4.53 -48.72
C SER A 83 56.25 4.17 -49.92
N GLU A 84 57.38 4.86 -50.06
CA GLU A 84 58.42 4.57 -51.05
C GLU A 84 58.99 3.14 -50.86
N LEU A 85 59.22 2.73 -49.61
CA LEU A 85 59.67 1.37 -49.28
C LEU A 85 58.69 0.28 -49.74
N TYR A 86 57.39 0.47 -49.51
CA TYR A 86 56.37 -0.49 -49.93
C TYR A 86 56.22 -0.54 -51.45
N LEU A 87 56.29 0.61 -52.13
CA LEU A 87 56.32 0.63 -53.60
C LEU A 87 57.54 -0.13 -54.14
N SER A 88 58.72 0.09 -53.57
CA SER A 88 59.93 -0.65 -53.95
C SER A 88 59.74 -2.16 -53.83
N ARG A 89 59.14 -2.64 -52.73
CA ARG A 89 58.83 -4.05 -52.51
C ARG A 89 57.87 -4.61 -53.56
N ILE A 90 56.77 -3.91 -53.82
CA ILE A 90 55.77 -4.33 -54.80
C ILE A 90 56.40 -4.44 -56.19
N TYR A 91 57.17 -3.44 -56.61
CA TYR A 91 57.86 -3.47 -57.90
C TYR A 91 58.90 -4.58 -57.99
N LEU A 92 59.63 -4.86 -56.91
CA LEU A 92 60.58 -5.98 -56.86
C LEU A 92 59.86 -7.33 -57.01
N GLU A 93 58.72 -7.52 -56.36
CA GLU A 93 57.89 -8.73 -56.49
C GLU A 93 57.32 -8.89 -57.92
N GLN A 94 57.02 -7.78 -58.59
CA GLN A 94 56.63 -7.74 -60.01
C GLN A 94 57.81 -7.97 -60.98
N GLY A 95 59.05 -8.12 -60.48
CA GLY A 95 60.26 -8.25 -61.29
C GLY A 95 60.75 -6.96 -61.95
N GLN A 96 60.16 -5.81 -61.60
CA GLN A 96 60.54 -4.49 -62.12
C GLN A 96 61.64 -3.86 -61.26
N THR A 97 62.87 -4.33 -61.43
CA THR A 97 64.02 -3.92 -60.60
C THR A 97 64.41 -2.46 -60.72
N ASP A 98 64.25 -1.84 -61.89
CA ASP A 98 64.59 -0.42 -62.10
C ASP A 98 63.65 0.50 -61.29
N SER A 99 62.34 0.23 -61.36
CA SER A 99 61.34 0.89 -60.53
C SER A 99 61.62 0.64 -59.05
N ALA A 100 61.93 -0.61 -58.66
CA ALA A 100 62.27 -0.92 -57.28
C ALA A 100 63.45 -0.07 -56.76
N PHE A 101 64.50 0.11 -57.58
CA PHE A 101 65.64 0.98 -57.25
C PHE A 101 65.26 2.45 -57.16
N HIS A 102 64.42 2.94 -58.07
CA HIS A 102 63.94 4.32 -58.03
C HIS A 102 63.31 4.64 -56.68
N TYR A 103 62.30 3.86 -56.27
CA TYR A 103 61.60 4.10 -55.01
C TYR A 103 62.49 3.88 -53.78
N ILE A 104 63.38 2.87 -53.76
CA ILE A 104 64.24 2.68 -52.58
C ILE A 104 65.29 3.77 -52.42
N ASN A 105 65.81 4.32 -53.51
CA ASN A 105 66.80 5.39 -53.45
C ASN A 105 66.17 6.71 -53.00
N ASN A 106 64.91 6.96 -53.38
CA ASN A 106 64.14 8.09 -52.86
C ASN A 106 63.84 7.95 -51.36
N ALA A 107 63.59 6.71 -50.89
CA ALA A 107 63.30 6.46 -49.48
C ALA A 107 64.50 6.72 -48.55
N ILE A 108 65.72 6.45 -49.01
CA ILE A 108 66.94 6.56 -48.19
C ILE A 108 67.32 8.05 -48.03
N CYS A 109 67.04 8.60 -46.86
CA CYS A 109 67.36 9.98 -46.48
C CYS A 109 68.23 10.04 -45.21
N PRO A 110 69.15 11.03 -45.09
CA PRO A 110 70.11 11.12 -43.99
C PRO A 110 69.51 11.43 -42.59
N ASN A 111 68.23 11.81 -42.50
CA ASN A 111 67.57 12.21 -41.26
C ASN A 111 66.58 11.17 -40.70
N LEU A 112 66.69 9.90 -41.10
CA LEU A 112 65.83 8.82 -40.61
C LEU A 112 66.41 8.18 -39.34
N PRO A 113 65.57 7.72 -38.39
CA PRO A 113 66.08 6.96 -37.26
C PRO A 113 66.68 5.62 -37.70
N ASP A 114 67.63 5.10 -36.91
CA ASP A 114 68.46 3.94 -37.28
C ASP A 114 67.65 2.69 -37.64
N LYS A 115 66.50 2.47 -36.98
CA LYS A 115 65.62 1.31 -37.23
C LYS A 115 64.94 1.38 -38.59
N GLU A 116 64.45 2.55 -38.98
CA GLU A 116 63.85 2.80 -40.29
C GLU A 116 64.91 2.71 -41.38
N ALA A 117 66.10 3.27 -41.14
CA ALA A 117 67.23 3.17 -42.06
C ALA A 117 67.63 1.71 -42.34
N ALA A 118 67.66 0.85 -41.31
CA ALA A 118 67.93 -0.57 -41.48
C ALA A 118 66.93 -1.25 -42.43
N ALA A 119 65.63 -0.95 -42.29
CA ALA A 119 64.60 -1.52 -43.18
C ALA A 119 64.80 -1.11 -44.65
N LEU A 120 65.22 0.13 -44.90
CA LEU A 120 65.48 0.61 -46.27
C LEU A 120 66.73 -0.03 -46.88
N HIS A 121 67.83 -0.09 -46.11
CA HIS A 121 69.06 -0.71 -46.59
C HIS A 121 68.91 -2.20 -46.85
N LEU A 122 68.19 -2.93 -45.99
CA LEU A 122 67.85 -4.33 -46.23
C LEU A 122 67.10 -4.51 -47.55
N GLN A 123 66.11 -3.66 -47.84
CA GLN A 123 65.35 -3.74 -49.10
C GLN A 123 66.22 -3.44 -50.32
N LYS A 124 67.09 -2.43 -50.25
CA LYS A 124 68.08 -2.17 -51.30
C LYS A 124 68.98 -3.39 -51.54
N GLY A 125 69.42 -4.03 -50.46
CA GLY A 125 70.16 -5.29 -50.51
C GLY A 125 69.37 -6.44 -51.15
N TYR A 126 68.06 -6.53 -50.92
CA TYR A 126 67.20 -7.54 -51.54
C TYR A 126 67.07 -7.33 -53.05
N ILE A 127 67.03 -6.08 -53.52
CA ILE A 127 67.04 -5.78 -54.96
C ILE A 127 68.36 -6.26 -55.56
N PHE A 128 69.51 -5.94 -54.95
CA PHE A 128 70.80 -6.45 -55.40
C PHE A 128 70.89 -7.98 -55.37
N ALA A 129 70.31 -8.62 -54.36
CA ALA A 129 70.25 -10.07 -54.27
C ALA A 129 69.42 -10.69 -55.40
N SER A 130 68.32 -10.04 -55.81
CA SER A 130 67.51 -10.47 -56.95
C SER A 130 68.27 -10.43 -58.28
N LEU A 131 69.17 -9.45 -58.43
CA LEU A 131 70.09 -9.30 -59.56
C LEU A 131 71.35 -10.16 -59.45
N LEU A 132 71.47 -10.94 -58.38
CA LEU A 132 72.63 -11.77 -58.08
C LEU A 132 73.94 -10.99 -57.98
N GLN A 133 73.88 -9.74 -57.53
CA GLN A 133 75.04 -8.89 -57.24
C GLN A 133 75.48 -9.09 -55.78
N THR A 134 76.28 -10.13 -55.55
CA THR A 134 76.64 -10.62 -54.21
C THR A 134 77.28 -9.54 -53.32
N ASP A 135 78.23 -8.77 -53.85
CA ASP A 135 78.99 -7.81 -53.05
C ASP A 135 78.08 -6.66 -52.59
N SER A 136 77.28 -6.10 -53.50
CA SER A 136 76.31 -5.05 -53.19
C SER A 136 75.19 -5.54 -52.28
N ALA A 137 74.70 -6.76 -52.48
CA ALA A 137 73.68 -7.37 -51.64
C ALA A 137 74.18 -7.55 -50.20
N THR A 138 75.36 -8.13 -50.02
CA THR A 138 75.93 -8.37 -48.68
C THR A 138 76.31 -7.07 -47.99
N HIS A 139 76.85 -6.09 -48.72
CA HIS A 139 77.15 -4.76 -48.22
C HIS A 139 75.92 -4.05 -47.63
N HIS A 140 74.76 -4.16 -48.28
CA HIS A 140 73.53 -3.53 -47.80
C HIS A 140 72.72 -4.38 -46.82
N ILE A 141 72.99 -5.69 -46.71
CA ILE A 141 72.26 -6.58 -45.80
C ILE A 141 72.99 -6.73 -44.46
N LEU A 142 74.26 -7.16 -44.47
CA LEU A 142 74.94 -7.65 -43.28
C LEU A 142 75.14 -6.60 -42.18
N PRO A 143 75.53 -5.34 -42.48
CA PRO A 143 75.74 -4.32 -41.45
C PRO A 143 74.46 -3.96 -40.68
N PHE A 144 73.30 -4.12 -41.30
CA PHE A 144 72.01 -3.72 -40.75
C PHE A 144 71.24 -4.87 -40.09
N LEU A 145 71.80 -6.09 -40.07
CA LEU A 145 71.20 -7.23 -39.37
C LEU A 145 71.10 -7.07 -37.85
N PRO A 146 72.07 -6.47 -37.13
CA PRO A 146 71.99 -6.31 -35.68
C PRO A 146 70.77 -5.51 -35.22
N ASP A 147 70.44 -4.44 -35.96
CA ASP A 147 69.33 -3.52 -35.65
C ASP A 147 67.98 -3.98 -36.21
N ALA A 148 67.99 -5.04 -37.03
CA ALA A 148 66.79 -5.59 -37.67
C ALA A 148 65.96 -6.46 -36.72
N SER A 149 64.64 -6.37 -36.84
CA SER A 149 63.70 -7.28 -36.16
C SER A 149 63.95 -8.74 -36.55
N LEU A 150 63.51 -9.70 -35.70
CA LEU A 150 63.65 -11.13 -36.00
C LEU A 150 63.06 -11.48 -37.37
N LYS A 151 61.88 -10.94 -37.70
CA LYS A 151 61.23 -11.08 -39.01
C LYS A 151 62.12 -10.60 -40.16
N GLN A 152 62.73 -9.43 -40.03
CA GLN A 152 63.63 -8.88 -41.05
C GLN A 152 64.93 -9.69 -41.19
N ARG A 153 65.49 -10.19 -40.08
CA ARG A 153 66.67 -11.06 -40.10
C ARG A 153 66.38 -12.39 -40.80
N THR A 154 65.25 -13.01 -40.49
CA THR A 154 64.80 -14.25 -41.15
C THR A 154 64.66 -14.04 -42.66
N GLU A 155 63.99 -12.96 -43.07
CA GLU A 155 63.86 -12.62 -44.49
C GLU A 155 65.21 -12.34 -45.17
N ALA A 156 66.12 -11.63 -44.49
CA ALA A 156 67.45 -11.36 -45.02
C ALA A 156 68.27 -12.66 -45.24
N TYR A 157 68.23 -13.59 -44.28
CA TYR A 157 68.86 -14.90 -44.46
C TYR A 157 68.22 -15.71 -45.59
N ARG A 158 66.90 -15.60 -45.77
CA ARG A 158 66.20 -16.19 -46.91
C ARG A 158 66.75 -15.68 -48.24
N ARG A 159 66.81 -14.35 -48.40
CA ARG A 159 67.31 -13.70 -49.63
C ARG A 159 68.76 -14.03 -49.92
N LEU A 160 69.61 -14.07 -48.89
CA LEU A 160 71.02 -14.43 -49.05
C LEU A 160 71.20 -15.89 -49.46
N PHE A 161 70.49 -16.85 -48.84
CA PHE A 161 70.61 -18.25 -49.26
C PHE A 161 70.10 -18.45 -50.68
N GLU A 162 68.97 -17.85 -51.06
CA GLU A 162 68.39 -17.98 -52.40
C GLU A 162 69.35 -17.43 -53.47
N MET A 163 69.97 -16.28 -53.19
CA MET A 163 70.97 -15.67 -54.06
C MET A 163 72.19 -16.58 -54.23
N TYR A 164 72.75 -17.09 -53.12
CA TYR A 164 73.93 -17.96 -53.18
C TYR A 164 73.65 -19.32 -53.84
N GLY A 165 72.44 -19.87 -53.67
CA GLY A 165 72.00 -21.07 -54.38
C GLY A 165 71.92 -20.85 -55.89
N LYS A 166 71.34 -19.72 -56.33
CA LYS A 166 71.34 -19.33 -57.76
C LYS A 166 72.74 -19.09 -58.32
N LYS A 167 73.71 -18.70 -57.48
CA LYS A 167 75.12 -18.55 -57.83
C LYS A 167 75.93 -19.85 -57.68
N GLN A 168 75.31 -20.95 -57.26
CA GLN A 168 75.95 -22.25 -57.03
C GLN A 168 77.12 -22.19 -56.02
N ASN A 169 77.05 -21.28 -55.04
CA ASN A 169 78.03 -21.19 -53.96
C ASN A 169 77.54 -21.98 -52.73
N GLU A 170 77.76 -23.30 -52.77
CA GLU A 170 77.24 -24.24 -51.77
C GLU A 170 77.65 -23.89 -50.33
N LYS A 171 78.88 -23.37 -50.14
CA LYS A 171 79.39 -23.04 -48.80
C LYS A 171 78.59 -21.91 -48.16
N GLN A 172 78.36 -20.82 -48.91
CA GLN A 172 77.61 -19.67 -48.41
C GLN A 172 76.11 -19.96 -48.37
N GLU A 173 75.58 -20.69 -49.35
CA GLU A 173 74.19 -21.16 -49.35
C GLU A 173 73.87 -21.95 -48.08
N ASN A 174 74.68 -22.97 -47.75
CA ASN A 174 74.47 -23.78 -46.55
C ASN A 174 74.57 -22.96 -45.26
N LEU A 175 75.48 -21.99 -45.20
CA LEU A 175 75.62 -21.10 -44.05
C LEU A 175 74.34 -20.28 -43.81
N TYR A 176 73.82 -19.63 -44.86
CA TYR A 176 72.63 -18.78 -44.73
C TYR A 176 71.34 -19.60 -44.63
N MET A 177 71.28 -20.79 -45.22
CA MET A 177 70.18 -21.75 -45.04
C MET A 177 70.04 -22.14 -43.56
N ARG A 178 71.15 -22.49 -42.87
CA ARG A 178 71.12 -22.81 -41.43
C ARG A 178 70.64 -21.63 -40.59
N LYS A 179 71.14 -20.42 -40.88
CA LYS A 179 70.69 -19.20 -40.20
C LYS A 179 69.21 -18.91 -40.42
N TYR A 180 68.72 -19.12 -41.65
CA TYR A 180 67.32 -19.00 -42.00
C TYR A 180 66.47 -19.97 -41.19
N ILE A 181 66.79 -21.28 -41.21
CA ILE A 181 66.05 -22.32 -40.47
C ILE A 181 65.96 -21.98 -38.98
N LEU A 182 67.10 -21.70 -38.33
CA LEU A 182 67.12 -21.34 -36.91
C LEU A 182 66.24 -20.12 -36.60
N SER A 183 66.37 -19.06 -37.39
CA SER A 183 65.58 -17.84 -37.19
C SER A 183 64.08 -18.05 -37.49
N HIS A 184 63.75 -18.89 -38.47
CA HIS A 184 62.38 -19.21 -38.85
C HIS A 184 61.67 -20.05 -37.78
N ASP A 185 62.39 -21.00 -37.17
CA ASP A 185 61.89 -21.81 -36.06
C ASP A 185 61.61 -20.92 -34.84
N SER A 186 62.54 -20.02 -34.50
CA SER A 186 62.33 -19.03 -33.43
C SER A 186 61.12 -18.12 -33.72
N LEU A 187 60.99 -17.61 -34.95
CA LEU A 187 59.85 -16.78 -35.35
C LEU A 187 58.52 -17.56 -35.28
N SER A 188 58.55 -18.85 -35.59
CA SER A 188 57.37 -19.72 -35.52
C SER A 188 56.99 -20.08 -34.09
N ALA A 189 57.97 -20.22 -33.19
CA ALA A 189 57.75 -20.38 -31.76
C ALA A 189 57.12 -19.11 -31.14
N GLU A 190 57.70 -17.93 -31.39
CA GLU A 190 57.18 -16.63 -30.90
C GLU A 190 55.74 -16.39 -31.37
N ARG A 191 55.42 -16.69 -32.64
CA ARG A 191 54.04 -16.58 -33.15
C ARG A 191 53.08 -17.54 -32.45
N LYS A 192 53.49 -18.78 -32.18
CA LYS A 192 52.64 -19.76 -31.49
C LYS A 192 52.37 -19.32 -30.06
N GLU A 193 53.38 -18.83 -29.35
CA GLU A 193 53.25 -18.32 -27.99
C GLU A 193 52.29 -17.13 -27.93
N MET A 194 52.46 -16.13 -28.80
CA MET A 194 51.56 -14.97 -28.89
C MET A 194 50.12 -15.36 -29.22
N VAL A 195 49.91 -16.33 -30.12
CA VAL A 195 48.56 -16.83 -30.45
C VAL A 195 47.93 -17.54 -29.25
N ILE A 196 48.70 -18.36 -28.53
CA ILE A 196 48.22 -19.05 -27.32
C ILE A 196 47.84 -18.05 -26.23
N GLU A 197 48.70 -17.07 -25.95
CA GLU A 197 48.43 -15.97 -25.01
C GLU A 197 47.15 -15.23 -25.40
N LYS A 198 47.00 -14.85 -26.68
CA LYS A 198 45.80 -14.15 -27.16
C LYS A 198 44.52 -14.99 -27.06
N ILE A 199 44.62 -16.31 -27.27
CA ILE A 199 43.49 -17.24 -27.07
C ILE A 199 43.12 -17.29 -25.58
N GLN A 200 44.11 -17.34 -24.68
CA GLN A 200 43.91 -17.32 -23.24
C GLN A 200 43.25 -16.01 -22.79
N ASP A 201 43.79 -14.86 -23.18
CA ASP A 201 43.21 -13.54 -22.91
C ASP A 201 41.78 -13.42 -23.39
N MET A 202 41.50 -13.87 -24.63
CA MET A 202 40.15 -13.84 -25.18
C MET A 202 39.21 -14.75 -24.40
N HIS A 203 39.69 -15.91 -23.95
CA HIS A 203 38.90 -16.83 -23.15
C HIS A 203 38.59 -16.24 -21.77
N GLU A 204 39.59 -15.67 -21.10
CA GLU A 204 39.43 -14.99 -19.81
C GLU A 204 38.47 -13.80 -19.93
N TYR A 205 38.63 -12.98 -20.96
CA TYR A 205 37.73 -11.87 -21.25
C TYR A 205 36.27 -12.33 -21.44
N LYS A 206 36.05 -13.40 -22.23
CA LYS A 206 34.71 -13.98 -22.41
C LYS A 206 34.12 -14.45 -21.08
N LEU A 207 34.92 -15.13 -20.25
CA LEU A 207 34.48 -15.64 -18.95
C LEU A 207 34.15 -14.50 -17.98
N GLN A 208 34.97 -13.44 -17.95
CA GLN A 208 34.69 -12.24 -17.16
C GLN A 208 33.39 -11.57 -17.60
N ARG A 209 33.17 -11.44 -18.91
CA ARG A 209 31.96 -10.85 -19.47
C ARG A 209 30.71 -11.67 -19.13
N GLU A 210 30.77 -13.00 -19.20
CA GLU A 210 29.66 -13.85 -18.77
C GLU A 210 29.36 -13.71 -17.27
N ARG A 211 30.40 -13.65 -16.42
CA ARG A 211 30.25 -13.44 -14.98
C ARG A 211 29.60 -12.08 -14.68
N ALA A 212 30.05 -11.02 -15.35
CA ALA A 212 29.47 -9.69 -15.23
C ALA A 212 27.99 -9.68 -15.65
N ASN A 213 27.67 -10.24 -16.81
CA ASN A 213 26.28 -10.35 -17.29
C ASN A 213 25.39 -11.14 -16.31
N LYS A 214 25.90 -12.25 -15.74
CA LYS A 214 25.18 -13.03 -14.72
C LYS A 214 24.94 -12.21 -13.45
N ALA A 215 25.93 -11.47 -12.97
CA ALA A 215 25.80 -10.61 -11.80
C ALA A 215 24.79 -9.48 -12.04
N GLU A 216 24.82 -8.84 -13.21
CA GLU A 216 23.85 -7.83 -13.62
C GLU A 216 22.42 -8.41 -13.66
N MET A 217 22.25 -9.62 -14.22
CA MET A 217 20.96 -10.29 -14.29
C MET A 217 20.43 -10.65 -12.90
N GLN A 218 21.29 -11.12 -11.99
CA GLN A 218 20.93 -11.38 -10.59
C GLN A 218 20.53 -10.10 -9.85
N ALA A 219 21.28 -9.01 -10.03
CA ALA A 219 20.95 -7.72 -9.43
C ALA A 219 19.60 -7.17 -9.95
N ALA A 220 19.35 -7.29 -11.25
CA ALA A 220 18.06 -6.93 -11.85
C ALA A 220 16.92 -7.78 -11.29
N HIS A 221 17.15 -9.10 -11.13
CA HIS A 221 16.16 -10.00 -10.55
C HIS A 221 15.85 -9.66 -9.09
N HIS A 222 16.86 -9.40 -8.26
CA HIS A 222 16.67 -8.97 -6.87
C HIS A 222 15.87 -7.67 -6.76
N LYS A 223 16.14 -6.68 -7.62
CA LYS A 223 15.34 -5.44 -7.68
C LYS A 223 13.88 -5.73 -8.01
N LEU A 224 13.63 -6.58 -9.02
CA LEU A 224 12.27 -6.92 -9.43
C LEU A 224 11.50 -7.66 -8.33
N VAL A 225 12.15 -8.61 -7.65
CA VAL A 225 11.59 -9.32 -6.49
C VAL A 225 11.28 -8.34 -5.35
N PHE A 226 12.17 -7.40 -5.03
CA PHE A 226 11.94 -6.37 -4.03
C PHE A 226 10.71 -5.51 -4.35
N TYR A 227 10.58 -5.04 -5.60
CA TYR A 227 9.39 -4.26 -6.01
C TYR A 227 8.09 -5.08 -5.91
N ARG A 228 8.11 -6.37 -6.26
CA ARG A 228 6.94 -7.25 -6.09
C ARG A 228 6.51 -7.35 -4.63
N ILE A 229 7.47 -7.55 -3.71
CA ILE A 229 7.19 -7.63 -2.28
C ILE A 229 6.65 -6.29 -1.74
N ALA A 230 7.21 -5.16 -2.17
CA ALA A 230 6.74 -3.84 -1.75
C ALA A 230 5.28 -3.58 -2.20
N VAL A 231 4.93 -3.95 -3.44
CA VAL A 231 3.56 -3.80 -3.96
C VAL A 231 2.58 -4.71 -3.21
N THR A 232 2.94 -5.98 -2.94
CA THR A 232 2.05 -6.90 -2.21
C THR A 232 1.82 -6.41 -0.78
N LEU A 233 2.85 -5.92 -0.09
CA LEU A 233 2.72 -5.30 1.23
C LEU A 233 1.82 -4.07 1.20
N GLY A 234 1.97 -3.21 0.19
CA GLY A 234 1.12 -2.03 -0.01
C GLY A 234 -0.37 -2.39 -0.16
N VAL A 235 -0.67 -3.43 -0.93
CA VAL A 235 -2.06 -3.93 -1.10
C VAL A 235 -2.62 -4.49 0.20
N VAL A 236 -1.83 -5.25 0.97
CA VAL A 236 -2.27 -5.78 2.27
C VAL A 236 -2.57 -4.66 3.26
N ILE A 237 -1.71 -3.64 3.34
CA ILE A 237 -1.92 -2.47 4.19
C ILE A 237 -3.19 -1.72 3.76
N LEU A 238 -3.40 -1.53 2.46
CA LEU A 238 -4.60 -0.88 1.93
C LEU A 238 -5.88 -1.65 2.31
N ILE A 239 -5.88 -2.97 2.16
CA ILE A 239 -7.01 -3.81 2.57
C ILE A 239 -7.27 -3.68 4.07
N LEU A 240 -6.22 -3.70 4.90
CA LEU A 240 -6.34 -3.54 6.34
C LEU A 240 -6.96 -2.18 6.71
N LEU A 241 -6.52 -1.09 6.07
CA LEU A 241 -7.08 0.25 6.27
C LEU A 241 -8.56 0.31 5.86
N LEU A 242 -8.95 -0.31 4.74
CA LEU A 242 -10.34 -0.38 4.31
C LEU A 242 -11.22 -1.17 5.29
N LEU A 243 -10.71 -2.29 5.83
CA LEU A 243 -11.40 -3.07 6.86
C LEU A 243 -11.56 -2.28 8.15
N LEU A 244 -10.50 -1.61 8.63
CA LEU A 244 -10.57 -0.74 9.80
C LEU A 244 -11.54 0.41 9.60
N HIS A 245 -11.58 1.01 8.41
CA HIS A 245 -12.54 2.05 8.08
C HIS A 245 -13.98 1.51 8.09
N ARG A 246 -14.24 0.35 7.47
CA ARG A 246 -15.55 -0.30 7.51
C ARG A 246 -15.99 -0.61 8.94
N ILE A 247 -15.10 -1.14 9.77
CA ILE A 247 -15.40 -1.44 11.17
C ILE A 247 -15.71 -0.16 11.94
N ARG A 248 -14.95 0.93 11.74
CA ARG A 248 -15.24 2.23 12.37
C ARG A 248 -16.61 2.76 11.97
N VAL A 249 -16.94 2.76 10.68
CA VAL A 249 -18.24 3.23 10.19
C VAL A 249 -19.37 2.36 10.71
N HIS A 250 -19.18 1.04 10.73
CA HIS A 250 -20.20 0.13 11.26
C HIS A 250 -20.39 0.30 12.77
N LYS A 251 -19.31 0.49 13.53
CA LYS A 251 -19.39 0.82 14.96
C LYS A 251 -20.12 2.15 15.19
N GLN A 252 -19.88 3.18 14.38
CA GLN A 252 -20.59 4.46 14.47
C GLN A 252 -22.09 4.27 14.24
N LYS A 253 -22.48 3.56 13.17
CA LYS A 253 -23.90 3.25 12.90
C LYS A 253 -24.54 2.48 14.04
N LEU A 254 -23.87 1.46 14.58
CA LEU A 254 -24.39 0.68 15.70
C LEU A 254 -24.54 1.54 16.96
N THR A 255 -23.62 2.47 17.23
CA THR A 255 -23.76 3.39 18.36
C THR A 255 -24.89 4.40 18.18
N GLU A 256 -25.17 4.83 16.96
CA GLU A 256 -26.34 5.68 16.66
C GLU A 256 -27.64 4.91 16.84
N GLU A 257 -27.74 3.70 16.28
CA GLU A 257 -28.90 2.82 16.48
C GLU A 257 -29.14 2.51 17.96
N LEU A 258 -28.09 2.21 18.73
CA LEU A 258 -28.21 1.98 20.17
C LEU A 258 -28.71 3.23 20.91
N LYS A 259 -28.22 4.43 20.56
CA LYS A 259 -28.69 5.69 21.14
C LYS A 259 -30.16 5.95 20.80
N THR A 260 -30.58 5.71 19.56
CA THR A 260 -31.99 5.89 19.15
C THR A 260 -32.92 4.92 19.88
N THR A 261 -32.52 3.65 20.03
CA THR A 261 -33.32 2.68 20.79
C THR A 261 -33.36 3.01 22.29
N GLN A 262 -32.26 3.47 22.87
CA GLN A 262 -32.24 3.98 24.24
C GLN A 262 -33.14 5.21 24.41
N TRP A 263 -33.12 6.13 23.45
CA TRP A 263 -33.99 7.30 23.46
C TRP A 263 -35.46 6.91 23.40
N MET A 264 -35.84 6.02 22.49
CA MET A 264 -37.22 5.51 22.37
C MET A 264 -37.70 4.83 23.65
N ARG A 265 -36.84 4.03 24.30
CA ARG A 265 -37.18 3.42 25.59
C ARG A 265 -37.33 4.46 26.70
N MET A 266 -36.44 5.44 26.75
CA MET A 266 -36.53 6.54 27.72
C MET A 266 -37.85 7.30 27.54
N GLU A 267 -38.18 7.68 26.31
CA GLU A 267 -39.44 8.34 25.94
C GLU A 267 -40.66 7.51 26.36
N GLU A 268 -40.66 6.20 26.09
CA GLU A 268 -41.74 5.31 26.52
C GLU A 268 -41.86 5.25 28.04
N THR A 269 -40.74 5.14 28.76
CA THR A 269 -40.75 5.16 30.24
C THR A 269 -41.23 6.49 30.80
N LEU A 270 -40.92 7.61 30.13
CA LEU A 270 -41.39 8.94 30.54
C LEU A 270 -42.91 9.00 30.40
N LYS A 271 -43.46 8.59 29.25
CA LYS A 271 -44.90 8.53 29.00
C LYS A 271 -45.63 7.61 29.97
N ARG A 272 -45.04 6.46 30.32
CA ARG A 272 -45.61 5.57 31.34
C ARG A 272 -45.65 6.24 32.71
N LYS A 273 -44.57 6.90 33.13
CA LYS A 273 -44.53 7.65 34.40
C LYS A 273 -45.51 8.81 34.42
N GLU A 274 -45.67 9.53 33.32
CA GLU A 274 -46.67 10.59 33.18
C GLU A 274 -48.10 10.03 33.30
N ALA A 275 -48.39 8.90 32.65
CA ALA A 275 -49.68 8.24 32.75
C ALA A 275 -49.95 7.68 34.16
N GLU A 276 -48.96 7.04 34.80
CA GLU A 276 -49.04 6.59 36.20
C GLU A 276 -49.25 7.76 37.15
N GLY A 277 -48.56 8.89 36.93
CA GLY A 277 -48.76 10.12 37.69
C GLY A 277 -50.16 10.70 37.51
N ALA A 278 -50.70 10.71 36.30
CA ALA A 278 -52.06 11.16 36.02
C ALA A 278 -53.11 10.26 36.70
N LEU A 279 -52.94 8.94 36.64
CA LEU A 279 -53.81 7.97 37.32
C LEU A 279 -53.74 8.11 38.85
N ALA A 280 -52.54 8.28 39.41
CA ALA A 280 -52.36 8.48 40.85
C ALA A 280 -53.05 9.77 41.31
N HIS A 281 -52.91 10.85 40.53
CA HIS A 281 -53.57 12.13 40.81
C HIS A 281 -55.10 12.01 40.76
N GLU A 282 -55.64 11.26 39.80
CA GLU A 282 -57.08 10.99 39.72
C GLU A 282 -57.59 10.16 40.91
N GLN A 283 -56.85 9.12 41.32
CA GLN A 283 -57.18 8.32 42.50
C GLN A 283 -57.15 9.14 43.80
N GLU A 284 -56.16 10.03 43.95
CA GLU A 284 -56.07 10.93 45.10
C GLU A 284 -57.28 11.87 45.15
N LYS A 285 -57.69 12.42 44.01
CA LYS A 285 -58.88 13.25 43.89
C LYS A 285 -60.16 12.51 44.30
N LEU A 286 -60.34 11.26 43.87
CA LEU A 286 -61.50 10.44 44.25
C LEU A 286 -61.51 10.13 45.74
N LYS A 287 -60.36 9.76 46.32
CA LYS A 287 -60.23 9.53 47.77
C LYS A 287 -60.57 10.78 48.58
N GLN A 288 -60.15 11.95 48.12
CA GLN A 288 -60.47 13.21 48.79
C GLN A 288 -61.98 13.48 48.79
N GLN A 289 -62.67 13.21 47.68
CA GLN A 289 -64.13 13.34 47.59
C GLN A 289 -64.87 12.36 48.52
N GLU A 290 -64.37 11.14 48.68
CA GLU A 290 -64.93 10.14 49.61
C GLU A 290 -64.84 10.61 51.07
N ILE A 291 -63.67 11.14 51.47
CA ILE A 291 -63.44 11.67 52.83
C ILE A 291 -64.40 12.83 53.13
N ASP A 292 -64.57 13.75 52.20
CA ASP A 292 -65.47 14.89 52.38
C ASP A 292 -66.94 14.46 52.54
N ARG A 293 -67.36 13.41 51.82
CA ARG A 293 -68.70 12.83 51.94
C ARG A 293 -68.93 12.21 53.32
N LEU A 294 -67.96 11.42 53.81
CA LEU A 294 -68.05 10.77 55.12
C LEU A 294 -68.09 11.78 56.27
N ASN A 295 -67.29 12.85 56.20
CA ASN A 295 -67.26 13.90 57.22
C ASN A 295 -68.62 14.61 57.37
N LYS A 296 -69.33 14.86 56.26
CA LYS A 296 -70.68 15.47 56.30
C LYS A 296 -71.70 14.57 56.99
N SER A 297 -71.65 13.27 56.74
CA SER A 297 -72.54 12.28 57.37
C SER A 297 -72.36 12.24 58.90
N VAL A 298 -71.12 12.19 59.38
CA VAL A 298 -70.83 12.13 60.82
C VAL A 298 -71.25 13.41 61.55
N ALA A 299 -71.06 14.59 60.93
CA ALA A 299 -71.48 15.87 61.50
C ALA A 299 -73.01 15.93 61.71
N TYR A 300 -73.77 15.40 60.76
CA TYR A 300 -75.23 15.33 60.82
C TYR A 300 -75.74 14.50 62.01
N TYR A 301 -75.18 13.30 62.21
CA TYR A 301 -75.56 12.42 63.34
C TYR A 301 -75.24 13.04 64.71
N ARG A 302 -74.14 13.79 64.83
CA ARG A 302 -73.77 14.45 66.10
C ARG A 302 -74.72 15.59 66.46
N GLN A 303 -75.17 16.37 65.48
CA GLN A 303 -76.06 17.50 65.71
C GLN A 303 -77.44 17.06 66.23
N LEU A 304 -77.95 15.92 65.74
CA LEU A 304 -79.24 15.36 66.16
C LEU A 304 -79.25 14.87 67.61
N ASN A 305 -78.20 14.18 68.05
CA ASN A 305 -78.10 13.69 69.43
C ASN A 305 -77.89 14.81 70.45
N ALA A 306 -77.22 15.91 70.07
CA ALA A 306 -76.97 17.05 70.95
C ALA A 306 -78.24 17.85 71.30
N ILE A 307 -79.26 17.84 70.44
CA ILE A 307 -80.49 18.62 70.65
C ILE A 307 -81.52 17.83 71.47
N THR A 308 -81.68 16.54 71.17
CA THR A 308 -82.81 15.75 71.69
C THR A 308 -82.53 15.13 73.07
N LEU A 309 -81.30 14.68 73.34
CA LEU A 309 -80.95 14.02 74.61
C LEU A 309 -81.00 14.91 75.87
N PRO A 310 -80.55 16.17 75.86
CA PRO A 310 -80.55 17.01 77.06
C PRO A 310 -81.96 17.38 77.54
N SER A 311 -82.92 17.49 76.61
CA SER A 311 -84.33 17.77 76.95
C SER A 311 -85.00 16.61 77.68
N LEU A 312 -84.71 15.37 77.25
CA LEU A 312 -85.22 14.14 77.86
C LEU A 312 -84.61 13.89 79.25
N LEU A 313 -83.30 14.10 79.42
CA LEU A 313 -82.59 13.80 80.67
C LEU A 313 -82.90 14.75 81.83
N ARG A 314 -83.45 15.96 81.56
CA ARG A 314 -83.75 16.97 82.61
C ARG A 314 -84.96 16.65 83.48
N LYS A 315 -85.84 15.73 83.06
CA LYS A 315 -87.09 15.38 83.75
C LYS A 315 -87.06 14.03 84.49
N ARG A 316 -85.87 13.45 84.68
CA ARG A 316 -85.70 12.20 85.44
C ARG A 316 -86.10 12.42 86.90
N ASN A 317 -87.10 11.70 87.39
CA ASN A 317 -87.53 11.79 88.79
C ASN A 317 -86.55 11.03 89.72
N SER A 318 -86.68 11.19 91.03
CA SER A 318 -85.78 10.60 92.05
C SER A 318 -85.74 9.07 92.09
N GLN A 319 -86.60 8.39 91.33
CA GLN A 319 -86.62 6.93 91.14
C GLN A 319 -86.08 6.49 89.76
N GLY A 320 -85.57 7.42 88.95
CA GLY A 320 -84.96 7.12 87.65
C GLY A 320 -85.95 6.88 86.51
N ALA A 321 -87.24 7.14 86.72
CA ALA A 321 -88.30 6.99 85.72
C ALA A 321 -88.43 8.26 84.86
N LEU A 322 -88.54 8.08 83.54
CA LEU A 322 -88.80 9.15 82.56
C LEU A 322 -90.23 9.05 82.04
N HIS A 323 -91.11 9.99 82.39
CA HIS A 323 -92.47 10.03 81.85
C HIS A 323 -92.54 11.11 80.76
N LEU A 324 -92.81 10.69 79.52
CA LEU A 324 -92.96 11.61 78.37
C LEU A 324 -94.42 12.01 78.19
N THR A 325 -94.66 13.29 77.90
CA THR A 325 -96.00 13.78 77.53
C THR A 325 -96.30 13.47 76.06
N GLU A 326 -97.58 13.52 75.65
CA GLU A 326 -97.96 13.32 74.25
C GLU A 326 -97.31 14.35 73.30
N GLU A 327 -97.21 15.61 73.72
CA GLU A 327 -96.50 16.67 72.98
C GLU A 327 -95.00 16.34 72.77
N GLU A 328 -94.35 15.67 73.72
CA GLU A 328 -92.93 15.29 73.62
C GLU A 328 -92.74 14.11 72.65
N TRP A 329 -93.69 13.17 72.61
CA TRP A 329 -93.69 12.11 71.61
C TRP A 329 -93.88 12.65 70.20
N GLU A 330 -94.74 13.66 70.02
CA GLU A 330 -94.89 14.36 68.73
C GLU A 330 -93.58 15.03 68.32
N ILE A 331 -92.86 15.70 69.23
CA ILE A 331 -91.56 16.32 68.93
C ILE A 331 -90.53 15.27 68.52
N ILE A 332 -90.46 14.12 69.22
CA ILE A 332 -89.55 13.03 68.87
C ILE A 332 -89.86 12.50 67.46
N GLN A 333 -91.15 12.30 67.17
CA GLN A 333 -91.60 11.79 65.87
C GLN A 333 -91.36 12.80 64.74
N GLN A 334 -91.69 14.07 64.96
CA GLN A 334 -91.45 15.14 63.98
C GLN A 334 -89.96 15.33 63.70
N ASN A 335 -89.11 15.22 64.73
CA ASN A 335 -87.67 15.30 64.57
C ASN A 335 -87.13 14.08 63.83
N ALA A 336 -87.62 12.86 64.13
CA ALA A 336 -87.24 11.67 63.40
C ALA A 336 -87.66 11.77 61.91
N ASP A 337 -88.86 12.26 61.63
CA ASP A 337 -89.33 12.47 60.26
C ASP A 337 -88.53 13.57 59.53
N THR A 338 -88.22 14.67 60.19
CA THR A 338 -87.44 15.75 59.56
C THR A 338 -86.01 15.29 59.28
N CYS A 339 -85.41 14.56 60.21
CA CYS A 339 -84.01 14.18 60.11
C CYS A 339 -83.77 12.89 59.31
N PHE A 340 -84.77 12.04 59.18
CA PHE A 340 -84.68 10.75 58.48
C PHE A 340 -85.74 10.63 57.37
N ASP A 341 -86.00 11.73 56.67
CA ASP A 341 -86.80 11.78 55.42
C ASP A 341 -88.20 11.13 55.52
N GLY A 342 -88.99 11.58 56.50
CA GLY A 342 -90.34 11.08 56.75
C GLY A 342 -90.37 9.65 57.31
N PHE A 343 -89.34 9.26 58.06
CA PHE A 343 -89.12 7.91 58.58
C PHE A 343 -90.37 7.21 59.11
N THR A 344 -91.15 7.82 60.00
CA THR A 344 -92.34 7.20 60.57
C THR A 344 -93.47 7.04 59.56
N ARG A 345 -93.64 7.99 58.64
CA ARG A 345 -94.60 7.90 57.54
C ARG A 345 -94.27 6.72 56.64
N ARG A 346 -93.00 6.63 56.19
CA ARG A 346 -92.53 5.50 55.37
C ARG A 346 -92.68 4.17 56.10
N LEU A 347 -92.31 4.13 57.38
CA LEU A 347 -92.37 2.91 58.18
C LEU A 347 -93.81 2.43 58.37
N LYS A 348 -94.76 3.35 58.56
CA LYS A 348 -96.20 3.05 58.67
C LYS A 348 -96.82 2.63 57.33
N GLU A 349 -96.37 3.19 56.22
CA GLU A 349 -96.77 2.77 54.87
C GLU A 349 -96.27 1.35 54.53
N CYS A 350 -95.01 1.05 54.83
CA CYS A 350 -94.43 -0.28 54.58
C CYS A 350 -94.91 -1.34 55.57
N TYR A 351 -95.19 -0.95 56.82
CA TYR A 351 -95.64 -1.85 57.88
C TYR A 351 -96.92 -1.30 58.55
N PRO A 352 -98.08 -1.40 57.86
CA PRO A 352 -99.36 -0.85 58.35
C PRO A 352 -99.79 -1.43 59.71
N GLN A 353 -99.33 -2.64 60.05
CA GLN A 353 -99.62 -3.35 61.29
C GLN A 353 -98.96 -2.76 62.54
N LEU A 354 -98.00 -1.83 62.39
CA LEU A 354 -97.34 -1.20 63.52
C LEU A 354 -98.28 -0.24 64.23
N THR A 355 -98.37 -0.32 65.55
CA THR A 355 -99.14 0.67 66.32
C THR A 355 -98.35 1.98 66.44
N GLU A 356 -99.02 3.07 66.79
CA GLU A 356 -98.36 4.36 67.01
C GLU A 356 -97.28 4.28 68.10
N GLU A 357 -97.54 3.52 69.17
CA GLU A 357 -96.56 3.26 70.23
C GLU A 357 -95.32 2.50 69.71
N GLU A 358 -95.50 1.59 68.75
CA GLU A 358 -94.40 0.88 68.12
C GLU A 358 -93.60 1.76 67.15
N LEU A 359 -94.26 2.71 66.45
CA LEU A 359 -93.57 3.72 65.65
C LEU A 359 -92.73 4.65 66.54
N ARG A 360 -93.27 5.09 67.68
CA ARG A 360 -92.54 5.88 68.68
C ARG A 360 -91.32 5.12 69.19
N PHE A 361 -91.45 3.81 69.43
CA PHE A 361 -90.32 2.95 69.80
C PHE A 361 -89.25 2.89 68.69
N CYS A 362 -89.66 2.74 67.43
CA CYS A 362 -88.75 2.75 66.28
C CYS A 362 -88.01 4.09 66.13
N CYS A 363 -88.64 5.23 66.42
CA CYS A 363 -87.98 6.54 66.40
C CYS A 363 -86.79 6.60 67.37
N LEU A 364 -87.00 6.12 68.60
CA LEU A 364 -85.96 6.13 69.61
C LEU A 364 -84.80 5.18 69.26
N VAL A 365 -85.08 4.08 68.58
CA VAL A 365 -84.04 3.17 68.06
C VAL A 365 -83.34 3.77 66.85
N LYS A 366 -84.05 4.46 65.95
CA LYS A 366 -83.50 5.19 64.79
C LYS A 366 -82.53 6.28 65.21
N MET A 367 -82.83 6.94 66.32
CA MET A 367 -81.97 7.92 66.98
C MET A 367 -80.82 7.30 67.79
N ASN A 368 -80.68 5.97 67.76
CA ASN A 368 -79.65 5.21 68.43
C ASN A 368 -79.57 5.49 69.95
N LEU A 369 -80.72 5.61 70.60
CA LEU A 369 -80.75 5.83 72.04
C LEU A 369 -80.28 4.58 72.79
N PRO A 370 -79.42 4.74 73.81
CA PRO A 370 -78.88 3.61 74.55
C PRO A 370 -80.00 2.84 75.26
N LEU A 371 -79.84 1.52 75.35
CA LEU A 371 -80.82 0.61 75.97
C LEU A 371 -81.23 1.02 77.41
N SER A 372 -80.34 1.69 78.14
CA SER A 372 -80.64 2.25 79.45
C SER A 372 -81.73 3.32 79.40
N LEU A 373 -81.67 4.24 78.44
CA LEU A 373 -82.63 5.31 78.33
C LEU A 373 -84.00 4.82 77.84
N LEU A 374 -84.02 3.85 76.92
CA LEU A 374 -85.25 3.18 76.48
C LEU A 374 -85.97 2.48 77.64
N SER A 375 -85.20 1.82 78.52
CA SER A 375 -85.72 1.15 79.72
C SER A 375 -86.39 2.14 80.68
N GLU A 376 -85.84 3.35 80.79
CA GLU A 376 -86.36 4.40 81.66
C GLU A 376 -87.62 5.09 81.12
N ILE A 377 -87.70 5.28 79.79
CA ILE A 377 -88.87 5.88 79.10
C ILE A 377 -90.09 4.96 79.17
N TYR A 378 -89.90 3.65 78.95
CA TYR A 378 -91.01 2.69 78.93
C TYR A 378 -91.29 2.05 80.30
N HIS A 379 -90.54 2.41 81.34
CA HIS A 379 -90.64 1.84 82.69
C HIS A 379 -90.60 0.31 82.72
N ILE A 380 -89.78 -0.31 81.86
CA ILE A 380 -89.60 -1.76 81.79
C ILE A 380 -88.12 -2.12 81.83
N ALA A 381 -87.79 -3.31 82.33
CA ALA A 381 -86.40 -3.77 82.39
C ALA A 381 -85.74 -3.79 81.00
N LYS A 382 -84.42 -3.54 80.93
CA LYS A 382 -83.63 -3.59 79.68
C LYS A 382 -83.86 -4.88 78.89
N GLY A 383 -83.98 -6.02 79.56
CA GLY A 383 -84.30 -7.30 78.92
C GLY A 383 -85.68 -7.34 78.25
N SER A 384 -86.66 -6.59 78.77
CA SER A 384 -87.99 -6.43 78.16
C SER A 384 -87.94 -5.52 76.92
N ILE A 385 -87.07 -4.51 76.90
CA ILE A 385 -86.80 -3.70 75.70
C ILE A 385 -86.20 -4.57 74.59
N SER A 386 -85.23 -5.43 74.91
CA SER A 386 -84.67 -6.37 73.94
C SER A 386 -85.71 -7.36 73.40
N ARG A 387 -86.61 -7.88 74.26
CA ARG A 387 -87.74 -8.70 73.80
C ARG A 387 -88.72 -7.91 72.94
N ARG A 388 -88.97 -6.63 73.24
CA ARG A 388 -89.81 -5.74 72.42
C ARG A 388 -89.20 -5.55 71.03
N LYS A 389 -87.88 -5.34 70.93
CA LYS A 389 -87.15 -5.32 69.65
C LYS A 389 -87.29 -6.64 68.88
N MET A 390 -87.12 -7.78 69.54
CA MET A 390 -87.30 -9.11 68.92
C MET A 390 -88.73 -9.31 68.39
N ARG A 391 -89.76 -8.95 69.17
CA ARG A 391 -91.16 -9.04 68.73
C ARG A 391 -91.44 -8.14 67.52
N LEU A 392 -90.91 -6.92 67.51
CA LEU A 392 -91.04 -6.03 66.36
C LEU A 392 -90.27 -6.52 65.14
N LYS A 393 -89.10 -7.15 65.35
CA LYS A 393 -88.33 -7.84 64.30
C LYS A 393 -89.15 -8.94 63.63
N GLU A 394 -89.78 -9.79 64.43
CA GLU A 394 -90.66 -10.86 63.96
C GLU A 394 -91.91 -10.30 63.26
N LYS A 395 -92.54 -9.26 63.85
CA LYS A 395 -93.74 -8.60 63.31
C LYS A 395 -93.52 -7.90 61.98
N MET A 396 -92.29 -7.45 61.71
CA MET A 396 -91.87 -6.86 60.43
C MET A 396 -91.18 -7.86 59.50
N HIS A 397 -91.09 -9.14 59.87
CA HIS A 397 -90.44 -10.20 59.10
C HIS A 397 -89.00 -9.86 58.67
N ILE A 398 -88.21 -9.29 59.60
CA ILE A 398 -86.80 -8.96 59.34
C ILE A 398 -85.95 -10.21 59.56
N GLU A 399 -85.43 -10.82 58.49
CA GLU A 399 -84.67 -12.08 58.58
C GLU A 399 -83.14 -11.86 58.62
N ASN A 400 -82.62 -10.90 57.83
CA ASN A 400 -81.19 -10.82 57.49
C ASN A 400 -80.37 -9.78 58.26
N SER A 401 -80.94 -9.12 59.26
CA SER A 401 -80.21 -8.15 60.09
C SER A 401 -80.75 -8.11 61.52
N SER A 402 -80.02 -7.47 62.42
CA SER A 402 -80.60 -7.09 63.72
C SER A 402 -81.68 -6.03 63.52
N PHE A 403 -82.59 -5.94 64.49
CA PHE A 403 -83.63 -4.90 64.48
C PHE A 403 -83.01 -3.50 64.45
N ASP A 404 -81.94 -3.29 65.22
CA ASP A 404 -81.27 -1.99 65.31
C ASP A 404 -80.60 -1.61 63.99
N GLU A 405 -79.92 -2.55 63.32
CA GLU A 405 -79.34 -2.32 61.99
C GLU A 405 -80.40 -2.03 60.93
N PHE A 406 -81.51 -2.78 60.94
CA PHE A 406 -82.61 -2.55 60.01
C PHE A 406 -83.19 -1.16 60.19
N ILE A 407 -83.57 -0.80 61.43
CA ILE A 407 -84.14 0.51 61.74
C ILE A 407 -83.14 1.63 61.43
N THR A 408 -81.86 1.46 61.75
CA THR A 408 -80.84 2.46 61.43
C THR A 408 -80.65 2.64 59.92
N ALA A 409 -80.82 1.59 59.12
CA ALA A 409 -80.71 1.64 57.66
C ALA A 409 -81.99 2.14 56.95
N PHE A 410 -83.18 1.86 57.50
CA PHE A 410 -84.50 2.16 56.92
C PHE A 410 -84.85 3.65 56.93
#